data_AF-U1JI58-F1
#
_entry.id   AF-U1JI58-F1
#
_cell.length_a   1.000
_cell.length_b   1.000
_cell.length_c   1.000
_cell.angle_alpha   90.00
_cell.angle_beta   90.00
_cell.angle_gamma   90.00
#
_symmetry.space_group_name_H-M   'P 1'
#
loop_
_entity.id
_entity.type
_entity.pdbx_description
1 polymer ?
#
loop_
_entity_poly.entity_id
_entity_poly.type
_entity_poly.pdbx_seq_one_letter_code
_entity_poly.pdbx_strand_id
1 'polypeptide(L)'
;MHKSERLFQLVNVLKGRRFAMTAQQLAAHFCVSERTIYRDIQHLQCSGVPIEGEAGIGYLIADHALPPMMFNVEELSALLLGSKMVGAWTDPTLSEHARSAMAKIEAVLPNHLKQSQDSSPYLVSSFSHNEKQQQLNKQLRQAIEGKHCLQLSYSDVNNTATQRQVEPLGLVYWGGKWTLVAFCLLRSDYREFRVDRIQSACTLDVYFEPHSEKSLSHYVALVTAKYANCSNNE
;
A
#
# COMPACT_ATOMS: atom_id res chain seq x y z
N MET A 1 14.28 -20.46 32.10
CA MET A 1 14.13 -19.99 30.71
C MET A 1 15.47 -19.45 30.19
N HIS A 2 15.92 -19.93 29.03
CA HIS A 2 17.16 -19.45 28.40
C HIS A 2 17.01 -17.99 27.94
N LYS A 3 18.11 -17.22 27.92
CA LYS A 3 18.08 -15.79 27.56
C LYS A 3 17.50 -15.56 26.16
N SER A 4 17.93 -16.35 25.17
CA SER A 4 17.49 -16.21 23.77
C SER A 4 15.98 -16.42 23.60
N GLU A 5 15.44 -17.42 24.29
CA GLU A 5 14.00 -17.71 24.33
C GLU A 5 13.23 -16.56 24.98
N ARG A 6 13.73 -16.01 26.10
CA ARG A 6 13.12 -14.84 26.76
C ARG A 6 13.10 -13.62 25.86
N LEU A 7 14.20 -13.33 25.16
CA LEU A 7 14.29 -12.19 24.25
C LEU A 7 13.28 -12.32 23.11
N PHE A 8 13.16 -13.51 22.52
CA PHE A 8 12.17 -13.79 21.47
C PHE A 8 10.73 -13.59 21.99
N GLN A 9 10.40 -14.18 23.15
CA GLN A 9 9.07 -14.03 23.73
C GLN A 9 8.77 -12.58 24.13
N LEU A 10 9.78 -11.83 24.64
CA LEU A 10 9.62 -10.42 25.00
C LEU A 10 9.25 -9.57 23.79
N VAL A 11 9.89 -9.79 22.64
CA VAL A 11 9.51 -9.15 21.37
C VAL A 11 8.06 -9.48 21.00
N ASN A 12 7.65 -10.75 21.10
CA ASN A 12 6.28 -11.14 20.76
C ASN A 12 5.22 -10.56 21.70
N VAL A 13 5.54 -10.41 22.99
CA VAL A 13 4.64 -9.80 23.99
C VAL A 13 4.44 -8.31 23.72
N LEU A 14 5.48 -7.62 23.22
CA LEU A 14 5.42 -6.19 22.89
C LEU A 14 4.83 -5.92 21.50
N LYS A 15 4.95 -6.86 20.55
CA LYS A 15 4.41 -6.74 19.18
C LYS A 15 2.89 -6.59 19.18
N GLY A 16 2.38 -5.66 18.37
CA GLY A 16 0.95 -5.48 18.14
C GLY A 16 0.16 -4.93 19.33
N ARG A 17 0.85 -4.46 20.39
CA ARG A 17 0.18 -3.81 21.52
C ARG A 17 -0.06 -2.34 21.26
N ARG A 18 -1.30 -1.91 21.54
CA ARG A 18 -1.71 -0.51 21.50
C ARG A 18 -1.15 0.33 22.65
N PHE A 19 -0.77 -0.31 23.76
CA PHE A 19 -0.31 0.36 24.97
C PHE A 19 1.00 -0.24 25.47
N ALA A 20 1.85 0.62 26.04
CA ALA A 20 3.12 0.24 26.64
C ALA A 20 2.94 -0.73 27.82
N MET A 21 3.86 -1.69 27.96
CA MET A 21 3.94 -2.58 29.12
C MET A 21 5.08 -2.15 30.04
N THR A 22 4.79 -2.00 31.33
CA THR A 22 5.81 -1.64 32.33
C THR A 22 6.83 -2.76 32.55
N ALA A 23 8.02 -2.39 33.02
CA ALA A 23 9.05 -3.37 33.39
C ALA A 23 8.54 -4.36 34.46
N GLN A 24 7.74 -3.88 35.42
CA GLN A 24 7.11 -4.71 36.45
C GLN A 24 6.16 -5.75 35.86
N GLN A 25 5.30 -5.37 34.89
CA GLN A 25 4.39 -6.31 34.22
C GLN A 25 5.15 -7.37 33.42
N LEU A 26 6.20 -6.96 32.70
CA LEU A 26 7.06 -7.89 31.95
C LEU A 26 7.84 -8.82 32.90
N ALA A 27 8.34 -8.29 34.02
CA ALA A 27 9.06 -9.03 35.04
C ALA A 27 8.17 -10.12 35.66
N ALA A 28 6.94 -9.77 36.02
CA ALA A 28 5.93 -10.71 36.51
C ALA A 28 5.58 -11.78 35.46
N HIS A 29 5.40 -11.38 34.20
CA HIS A 29 5.06 -12.31 33.12
C HIS A 29 6.14 -13.36 32.85
N PHE A 30 7.41 -12.94 32.89
CA PHE A 30 8.56 -13.82 32.62
C PHE A 30 9.19 -14.43 33.88
N CYS A 31 8.63 -14.16 35.07
CA CYS A 31 9.16 -14.58 36.37
C CYS A 31 10.64 -14.22 36.57
N VAL A 32 11.01 -12.97 36.25
CA VAL A 32 12.38 -12.44 36.40
C VAL A 32 12.36 -11.09 37.13
N SER A 33 13.52 -10.57 37.50
CA SER A 33 13.62 -9.22 38.08
C SER A 33 13.43 -8.13 37.02
N GLU A 34 12.96 -6.95 37.43
CA GLU A 34 12.88 -5.76 36.55
C GLU A 34 14.25 -5.38 35.97
N ARG A 35 15.34 -5.54 36.76
CA ARG A 35 16.72 -5.35 36.29
C ARG A 35 17.05 -6.25 35.09
N THR A 36 16.50 -7.47 35.05
CA THR A 36 16.66 -8.38 33.91
C THR A 36 15.91 -7.86 32.69
N ILE A 37 14.68 -7.37 32.86
CA ILE A 37 13.88 -6.77 31.78
C ILE A 37 14.58 -5.56 31.20
N TYR A 38 15.05 -4.62 32.02
CA TYR A 38 15.77 -3.43 31.55
C TYR A 38 16.99 -3.78 30.69
N ARG A 39 17.79 -4.76 31.13
CA ARG A 39 18.96 -5.21 30.37
C ARG A 39 18.58 -5.91 29.07
N ASP A 40 17.50 -6.69 29.08
CA ASP A 40 17.02 -7.41 27.90
C ASP A 40 16.39 -6.45 26.86
N ILE A 41 15.65 -5.42 27.30
CA ILE A 41 15.17 -4.31 26.46
C ILE A 41 16.35 -3.59 25.80
N GLN A 42 17.35 -3.20 26.59
CA GLN A 42 18.54 -2.53 26.06
C GLN A 42 19.27 -3.40 25.03
N HIS A 43 19.38 -4.70 25.28
CA HIS A 43 19.99 -5.64 24.35
C HIS A 43 19.22 -5.73 23.03
N LEU A 44 17.88 -5.75 23.08
CA LEU A 44 17.02 -5.75 21.88
C LEU A 44 17.12 -4.45 21.10
N GLN A 45 17.15 -3.30 21.79
CA GLN A 45 17.36 -1.99 21.16
C GLN A 45 18.71 -1.92 20.45
N CYS A 46 19.80 -2.35 21.10
CA CYS A 46 21.12 -2.45 20.47
C CYS A 46 21.16 -3.45 19.30
N SER A 47 20.26 -4.44 19.27
CA SER A 47 20.11 -5.40 18.17
C SER A 47 19.20 -4.91 17.05
N GLY A 48 18.70 -3.66 17.12
CA GLY A 48 17.87 -3.05 16.07
C GLY A 48 16.37 -3.28 16.22
N VAL A 49 15.88 -3.81 17.34
CA VAL A 49 14.44 -3.87 17.60
C VAL A 49 13.96 -2.48 18.02
N PRO A 50 12.97 -1.88 17.33
CA PRO A 50 12.51 -0.52 17.58
C PRO A 50 11.55 -0.49 18.78
N ILE A 51 12.10 -0.73 19.97
CA ILE A 51 11.38 -0.63 21.24
C ILE A 51 11.43 0.83 21.70
N GLU A 52 10.26 1.44 21.81
CA GLU A 52 10.05 2.76 22.39
C GLU A 52 9.64 2.65 23.86
N GLY A 53 9.96 3.68 24.64
CA GLY A 53 9.55 3.80 26.03
C GLY A 53 10.70 3.93 27.02
N GLU A 54 10.35 4.25 28.27
CA GLU A 54 11.29 4.59 29.33
C GLU A 54 10.92 3.88 30.65
N ALA A 55 11.90 3.81 31.56
CA ALA A 55 11.68 3.23 32.89
C ALA A 55 10.56 3.99 33.63
N GLY A 56 9.60 3.25 34.17
CA GLY A 56 8.44 3.80 34.88
C GLY A 56 7.25 4.15 33.98
N ILE A 57 7.45 4.33 32.67
CA ILE A 57 6.38 4.54 31.69
C ILE A 57 5.96 3.21 31.03
N GLY A 58 6.95 2.38 30.70
CA GLY A 58 6.77 1.10 30.02
C GLY A 58 7.29 1.11 28.59
N TYR A 59 7.21 -0.03 27.93
CA TYR A 59 7.82 -0.32 26.63
C TYR A 59 6.79 -0.80 25.62
N LEU A 60 6.94 -0.38 24.36
CA LEU A 60 6.17 -0.86 23.21
C LEU A 60 7.08 -0.98 21.99
N ILE A 61 6.72 -1.82 21.01
CA ILE A 61 7.41 -1.80 19.71
C ILE A 61 6.70 -0.77 18.84
N ALA A 62 7.46 0.20 18.32
CA ALA A 62 6.93 1.26 17.47
C ALA A 62 6.12 0.67 16.32
N ASP A 63 4.90 1.17 16.12
CA ASP A 63 3.92 0.63 15.16
C ASP A 63 4.29 0.89 13.68
N HIS A 64 5.54 1.24 13.40
CA HIS A 64 5.98 1.80 12.11
C HIS A 64 7.14 1.05 11.46
N ALA A 65 7.69 0.04 12.12
CA ALA A 65 8.71 -0.81 11.52
C ALA A 65 8.10 -2.15 11.12
N LEU A 66 8.08 -2.43 9.81
CA LEU A 66 7.92 -3.79 9.33
C LEU A 66 8.99 -4.66 10.02
N PRO A 67 8.59 -5.73 10.74
CA PRO A 67 9.56 -6.63 11.35
C PRO A 67 10.43 -7.29 10.26
N PRO A 68 11.58 -7.88 10.62
CA PRO A 68 12.34 -8.70 9.68
C PRO A 68 11.41 -9.75 9.04
N MET A 69 11.31 -9.70 7.71
CA MET A 69 10.52 -10.64 6.92
C MET A 69 11.46 -11.64 6.25
N MET A 70 11.07 -12.91 6.29
CA MET A 70 11.76 -13.97 5.55
C MET A 70 11.05 -14.12 4.21
N PHE A 71 11.81 -14.03 3.11
CA PHE A 71 11.31 -14.27 1.76
C PHE A 71 12.02 -15.47 1.16
N ASN A 72 11.30 -16.32 0.45
CA ASN A 72 11.90 -17.28 -0.47
C ASN A 72 12.25 -16.61 -1.81
N VAL A 73 12.90 -17.36 -2.70
CA VAL A 73 13.42 -16.84 -3.98
C VAL A 73 12.27 -16.47 -4.92
N GLU A 74 11.18 -17.23 -4.89
CA GLU A 74 9.99 -17.04 -5.71
C GLU A 74 9.20 -15.79 -5.29
N GLU A 75 9.01 -15.58 -3.99
CA GLU A 75 8.40 -14.39 -3.40
C GLU A 75 9.19 -13.13 -3.77
N LEU A 76 10.52 -13.19 -3.65
CA LEU A 76 11.39 -12.09 -4.04
C LEU A 76 11.28 -11.77 -5.54
N SER A 77 11.24 -12.80 -6.38
CA SER A 77 11.10 -12.65 -7.83
C SER A 77 9.76 -11.99 -8.20
N ALA A 78 8.68 -12.37 -7.50
CA ALA A 78 7.37 -11.75 -7.66
C ALA A 78 7.35 -10.28 -7.21
N LEU A 79 7.98 -9.96 -6.07
CA LEU A 79 8.10 -8.59 -5.58
C LEU A 79 8.92 -7.70 -6.51
N LEU A 80 10.01 -8.22 -7.07
CA LEU A 80 10.84 -7.50 -8.03
C LEU A 80 10.05 -7.19 -9.32
N LEU A 81 9.35 -8.18 -9.86
CA LEU A 81 8.49 -7.99 -11.03
C LEU A 81 7.39 -6.95 -10.75
N GLY A 82 6.71 -7.08 -9.60
CA GLY A 82 5.70 -6.12 -9.15
C GLY A 82 6.26 -4.70 -9.02
N SER A 83 7.45 -4.54 -8.45
CA SER A 83 8.13 -3.24 -8.35
C SER A 83 8.42 -2.63 -9.73
N LYS A 84 8.89 -3.45 -10.69
CA LYS A 84 9.08 -3.01 -12.08
C LYS A 84 7.75 -2.57 -12.72
N MET A 85 6.66 -3.29 -12.48
CA MET A 85 5.32 -2.93 -12.95
C MET A 85 4.81 -1.62 -12.32
N VAL A 86 5.02 -1.43 -11.01
CA VAL A 86 4.69 -0.17 -10.32
C VAL A 86 5.49 0.97 -10.95
N GLY A 87 6.79 0.79 -11.14
CA GLY A 87 7.64 1.80 -11.74
C GLY A 87 7.24 2.18 -13.18
N ALA A 88 6.74 1.21 -13.96
CA ALA A 88 6.36 1.41 -15.35
C ALA A 88 4.94 1.98 -15.53
N TRP A 89 4.00 1.61 -14.66
CA TRP A 89 2.56 1.82 -14.92
C TRP A 89 1.86 2.73 -13.92
N THR A 90 2.52 3.22 -12.86
CA THR A 90 1.87 4.08 -11.85
C THR A 90 2.28 5.55 -11.97
N ASP A 91 2.38 6.25 -10.84
CA ASP A 91 2.84 7.64 -10.76
C ASP A 91 4.28 7.73 -10.24
N PRO A 92 4.95 8.89 -10.43
CA PRO A 92 6.37 9.01 -10.13
C PRO A 92 6.68 8.80 -8.64
N THR A 93 5.75 9.14 -7.76
CA THR A 93 5.94 8.99 -6.30
C THR A 93 5.88 7.52 -5.89
N LEU A 94 4.91 6.74 -6.41
CA LEU A 94 4.89 5.29 -6.17
C LEU A 94 6.10 4.58 -6.80
N SER A 95 6.50 4.99 -8.00
CA SER A 95 7.71 4.48 -8.66
C SER A 95 8.97 4.69 -7.80
N GLU A 96 9.13 5.87 -7.22
CA GLU A 96 10.25 6.19 -6.33
C GLU A 96 10.23 5.34 -5.05
N HIS A 97 9.06 5.20 -4.42
CA HIS A 97 8.93 4.37 -3.21
C HIS A 97 9.18 2.89 -3.50
N ALA A 98 8.72 2.36 -4.64
CA ALA A 98 8.99 0.98 -5.06
C ALA A 98 10.50 0.76 -5.28
N ARG A 99 11.18 1.68 -5.97
CA ARG A 99 12.64 1.65 -6.14
C ARG A 99 13.38 1.70 -4.81
N SER A 100 12.95 2.55 -3.88
CA SER A 100 13.53 2.65 -2.54
C SER A 100 13.35 1.35 -1.74
N ALA A 101 12.16 0.75 -1.79
CA ALA A 101 11.88 -0.52 -1.14
C ALA A 101 12.75 -1.64 -1.71
N MET A 102 12.88 -1.72 -3.03
CA MET A 102 13.72 -2.75 -3.66
C MET A 102 15.20 -2.57 -3.36
N ALA A 103 15.71 -1.35 -3.33
CA ALA A 103 17.09 -1.10 -2.94
C ALA A 103 17.41 -1.63 -1.52
N LYS A 104 16.45 -1.53 -0.58
CA LYS A 104 16.61 -2.09 0.78
C LYS A 104 16.64 -3.62 0.77
N ILE A 105 15.82 -4.25 -0.06
CA ILE A 105 15.79 -5.70 -0.22
C ILE A 105 17.09 -6.18 -0.88
N GLU A 106 17.52 -5.55 -1.95
CA GLU A 106 18.76 -5.87 -2.66
C GLU A 106 20.01 -5.71 -1.78
N ALA A 107 20.02 -4.74 -0.87
CA ALA A 107 21.13 -4.53 0.05
C ALA A 107 21.44 -5.76 0.93
N VAL A 108 20.43 -6.57 1.25
CA VAL A 108 20.56 -7.74 2.14
C VAL A 108 20.61 -9.08 1.38
N LEU A 109 20.52 -9.07 0.04
CA LEU A 109 20.56 -10.30 -0.75
C LEU A 109 21.98 -10.87 -0.89
N PRO A 110 22.14 -12.20 -0.76
CA PRO A 110 23.35 -12.90 -1.18
C PRO A 110 23.69 -12.66 -2.67
N ASN A 111 24.98 -12.58 -3.00
CA ASN A 111 25.46 -12.26 -4.35
C ASN A 111 24.95 -13.20 -5.46
N HIS A 112 24.74 -14.48 -5.15
CA HIS A 112 24.23 -15.46 -6.11
C HIS A 112 22.78 -15.17 -6.53
N LEU A 113 21.96 -14.62 -5.63
CA LEU A 113 20.59 -14.21 -5.96
C LEU A 113 20.54 -12.88 -6.73
N LYS A 114 21.50 -11.98 -6.50
CA LYS A 114 21.64 -10.74 -7.27
C LYS A 114 21.90 -11.02 -8.75
N GLN A 115 22.81 -11.96 -9.05
CA GLN A 115 23.14 -12.35 -10.42
C GLN A 115 21.97 -13.02 -11.17
N SER A 116 21.11 -13.75 -10.47
CA SER A 116 19.89 -14.34 -11.06
C SER A 116 18.80 -13.32 -11.40
N GLN A 117 18.90 -12.07 -10.94
CA GLN A 117 17.94 -11.02 -11.31
C GLN A 117 18.20 -10.43 -12.69
N ASP A 118 19.47 -10.30 -13.07
CA ASP A 118 19.87 -9.80 -14.40
C ASP A 118 19.39 -10.72 -15.53
N SER A 119 19.11 -11.99 -15.21
CA SER A 119 18.57 -13.00 -16.13
C SER A 119 17.05 -13.16 -16.08
N SER A 120 16.30 -12.25 -15.43
CA SER A 120 14.85 -12.31 -15.39
C SER A 120 14.25 -12.29 -16.81
N PRO A 121 13.40 -13.27 -17.19
CA PRO A 121 12.82 -13.33 -18.53
C PRO A 121 11.72 -12.26 -18.76
N TYR A 122 11.33 -11.54 -17.72
CA TYR A 122 10.24 -10.59 -17.76
C TYR A 122 10.74 -9.18 -18.05
N LEU A 123 10.38 -8.67 -19.22
CA LEU A 123 10.55 -7.28 -19.59
C LEU A 123 9.25 -6.51 -19.33
N VAL A 124 9.31 -5.50 -18.46
CA VAL A 124 8.19 -4.58 -18.25
C VAL A 124 8.43 -3.35 -19.11
N SER A 125 7.58 -3.16 -20.11
CA SER A 125 7.62 -1.98 -20.97
C SER A 125 7.03 -0.76 -20.29
N SER A 126 7.75 0.37 -20.39
CA SER A 126 7.32 1.71 -19.98
C SER A 126 6.84 2.58 -21.15
N PHE A 127 6.70 2.03 -22.36
CA PHE A 127 6.51 2.81 -23.61
C PHE A 127 5.24 3.67 -23.68
N SER A 128 4.33 3.57 -22.71
CA SER A 128 2.97 4.12 -22.81
C SER A 128 2.64 5.29 -21.86
N HIS A 129 3.55 5.72 -20.97
CA HIS A 129 3.21 6.74 -19.96
C HIS A 129 3.92 8.08 -20.22
N ASN A 130 3.22 9.00 -20.87
CA ASN A 130 3.63 10.40 -20.99
C ASN A 130 3.66 11.04 -19.59
N GLU A 131 4.65 11.90 -19.29
CA GLU A 131 4.77 12.61 -18.00
C GLU A 131 3.45 13.25 -17.55
N LYS A 132 2.68 13.80 -18.50
CA LYS A 132 1.36 14.37 -18.25
C LYS A 132 0.39 13.35 -17.62
N GLN A 133 0.39 12.11 -18.12
CA GLN A 133 -0.47 11.04 -17.60
C GLN A 133 -0.01 10.57 -16.22
N GLN A 134 1.30 10.50 -15.99
CA GLN A 134 1.86 10.15 -14.68
C GLN A 134 1.47 11.17 -13.61
N GLN A 135 1.54 12.47 -13.93
CA GLN A 135 1.13 13.54 -13.02
C GLN A 135 -0.39 13.50 -12.76
N LEU A 136 -1.19 13.20 -13.79
CA LEU A 136 -2.62 13.03 -13.61
C LEU A 136 -2.94 11.82 -12.72
N ASN A 137 -2.29 10.67 -12.93
CA ASN A 137 -2.43 9.49 -12.07
C ASN A 137 -2.12 9.82 -10.60
N LYS A 138 -1.04 10.57 -10.35
CA LYS A 138 -0.69 11.06 -9.01
C LYS A 138 -1.84 11.86 -8.39
N GLN A 139 -2.37 12.83 -9.13
CA GLN A 139 -3.44 13.68 -8.66
C GLN A 139 -4.71 12.89 -8.34
N LEU A 140 -5.10 11.96 -9.22
CA LEU A 140 -6.25 11.08 -9.01
C LEU A 140 -6.06 10.21 -7.76
N ARG A 141 -4.88 9.60 -7.59
CA ARG A 141 -4.55 8.79 -6.41
C ARG A 141 -4.66 9.60 -5.12
N GLN A 142 -4.06 10.79 -5.08
CA GLN A 142 -4.09 11.65 -3.91
C GLN A 142 -5.52 12.10 -3.57
N ALA A 143 -6.35 12.38 -4.57
CA ALA A 143 -7.76 12.72 -4.35
C ALA A 143 -8.57 11.55 -3.78
N ILE A 144 -8.29 10.31 -4.22
CA ILE A 144 -8.90 9.09 -3.66
C ILE A 144 -8.47 8.89 -2.21
N GLU A 145 -7.16 8.93 -1.93
CA GLU A 145 -6.58 8.76 -0.59
C GLU A 145 -7.11 9.83 0.39
N GLY A 146 -7.17 11.09 -0.06
CA GLY A 146 -7.68 12.22 0.72
C GLY A 146 -9.20 12.36 0.71
N LYS A 147 -9.94 11.48 0.02
CA LYS A 147 -11.41 11.53 -0.13
C LYS A 147 -11.94 12.87 -0.64
N HIS A 148 -11.21 13.50 -1.55
CA HIS A 148 -11.60 14.76 -2.19
C HIS A 148 -12.41 14.50 -3.46
N CYS A 149 -13.47 15.28 -3.67
CA CYS A 149 -14.18 15.34 -4.94
C CYS A 149 -13.28 15.92 -6.04
N LEU A 150 -13.54 15.51 -7.27
CA LEU A 150 -12.83 15.98 -8.46
C LEU A 150 -13.78 16.66 -9.44
N GLN A 151 -13.32 17.76 -10.02
CA GLN A 151 -13.87 18.33 -11.24
C GLN A 151 -13.04 17.82 -12.43
N LEU A 152 -13.66 17.05 -13.33
CA LEU A 152 -13.03 16.47 -14.50
C LEU A 152 -13.48 17.18 -15.79
N SER A 153 -12.51 17.53 -16.63
CA SER A 153 -12.72 17.80 -18.04
C SER A 153 -12.48 16.51 -18.82
N TYR A 154 -13.55 15.90 -19.35
CA TYR A 154 -13.53 14.58 -19.96
C TYR A 154 -14.00 14.62 -21.41
N SER A 155 -13.24 13.96 -22.29
CA SER A 155 -13.62 13.76 -23.68
C SER A 155 -14.27 12.39 -23.84
N ASP A 156 -15.53 12.36 -24.26
CA ASP A 156 -16.22 11.10 -24.52
C ASP A 156 -15.73 10.40 -25.81
N VAL A 157 -16.35 9.27 -26.16
CA VAL A 157 -16.01 8.49 -27.36
C VAL A 157 -16.21 9.28 -28.66
N ASN A 158 -17.13 10.26 -28.64
CA ASN A 158 -17.45 11.13 -29.77
C ASN A 158 -16.62 12.42 -29.75
N ASN A 159 -15.58 12.50 -28.91
CA ASN A 159 -14.76 13.70 -28.68
C ASN A 159 -15.54 14.93 -28.18
N THR A 160 -16.70 14.72 -27.55
CA THR A 160 -17.44 15.80 -26.92
C THR A 160 -16.85 16.08 -25.54
N ALA A 161 -16.38 17.31 -25.34
CA ALA A 161 -15.85 17.75 -24.05
C ALA A 161 -17.00 17.92 -23.05
N THR A 162 -16.83 17.33 -21.88
CA THR A 162 -17.81 17.38 -20.80
C THR A 162 -17.15 17.71 -19.48
N GLN A 163 -17.84 18.49 -18.65
CA GLN A 163 -17.45 18.76 -17.27
C GLN A 163 -18.23 17.84 -16.33
N ARG A 164 -17.53 17.22 -15.39
CA ARG A 164 -18.12 16.25 -14.45
C ARG A 164 -17.54 16.48 -13.06
N GLN A 165 -18.41 16.69 -12.08
CA GLN A 165 -18.04 16.58 -10.69
C GLN A 165 -18.25 15.13 -10.23
N VAL A 166 -17.21 14.53 -9.67
CA VAL A 166 -17.21 13.11 -9.30
C VAL A 166 -16.59 12.89 -7.93
N GLU A 167 -17.05 11.86 -7.26
CA GLU A 167 -16.41 11.30 -6.06
C GLU A 167 -15.51 10.13 -6.52
N PRO A 168 -14.17 10.28 -6.55
CA PRO A 168 -13.28 9.25 -7.04
C PRO A 168 -13.14 8.10 -6.03
N LEU A 169 -13.49 6.88 -6.43
CA LEU A 169 -13.53 5.73 -5.52
C LEU A 169 -12.32 4.80 -5.67
N GLY A 170 -11.73 4.75 -6.87
CA GLY A 170 -10.59 3.87 -7.12
C GLY A 170 -10.03 3.96 -8.53
N LEU A 171 -8.78 3.55 -8.69
CA LEU A 171 -8.13 3.36 -9.98
C LEU A 171 -8.02 1.87 -10.27
N VAL A 172 -8.41 1.46 -11.47
CA VAL A 172 -8.36 0.06 -11.93
C VAL A 172 -7.52 -0.03 -13.20
N TYR A 173 -6.61 -1.00 -13.24
CA TYR A 173 -5.76 -1.27 -14.40
C TYR A 173 -6.21 -2.53 -15.13
N TRP A 174 -6.62 -2.38 -16.38
CA TRP A 174 -7.16 -3.47 -17.20
C TRP A 174 -6.15 -4.05 -18.20
N GLY A 175 -4.87 -4.12 -17.83
CA GLY A 175 -3.83 -4.70 -18.71
C GLY A 175 -3.41 -3.79 -19.88
N GLY A 176 -3.66 -2.49 -19.79
CA GLY A 176 -3.14 -1.53 -20.77
C GLY A 176 -3.58 -0.09 -20.55
N LYS A 177 -4.71 0.13 -19.85
CA LYS A 177 -5.23 1.48 -19.55
C LYS A 177 -5.78 1.57 -18.14
N TRP A 178 -5.49 2.69 -17.50
CA TRP A 178 -6.09 3.05 -16.22
C TRP A 178 -7.49 3.60 -16.41
N THR A 179 -8.38 3.18 -15.53
CA THR A 179 -9.76 3.67 -15.43
C THR A 179 -10.02 4.13 -14.01
N LEU A 180 -10.51 5.36 -13.88
CA LEU A 180 -11.04 5.89 -12.64
C LEU A 180 -12.49 5.42 -12.49
N VAL A 181 -12.76 4.65 -11.44
CA VAL A 181 -14.12 4.36 -10.98
C VAL A 181 -14.53 5.47 -10.04
N ALA A 182 -15.63 6.15 -10.34
CA ALA A 182 -16.11 7.27 -9.55
C ALA A 182 -17.64 7.33 -9.52
N PHE A 183 -18.20 7.91 -8.47
CA PHE A 183 -19.62 8.24 -8.41
C PHE A 183 -19.85 9.61 -9.04
N CYS A 184 -20.64 9.67 -10.11
CA CYS A 184 -20.88 10.90 -10.86
C CYS A 184 -22.06 11.66 -10.24
N LEU A 185 -21.80 12.84 -9.67
CA LEU A 185 -22.84 13.63 -8.99
C LEU A 185 -23.94 14.12 -9.94
N LEU A 186 -23.60 14.36 -11.20
CA LEU A 186 -24.56 14.77 -12.22
C LEU A 186 -25.57 13.68 -12.59
N ARG A 187 -25.16 12.41 -12.52
CA ARG A 187 -25.98 11.26 -12.92
C ARG A 187 -26.45 10.41 -11.74
N SER A 188 -25.97 10.72 -10.54
CA SER A 188 -26.24 9.98 -9.31
C SER A 188 -25.98 8.48 -9.45
N ASP A 189 -24.90 8.11 -10.15
CA ASP A 189 -24.55 6.72 -10.46
C ASP A 189 -23.05 6.54 -10.68
N TYR A 190 -22.59 5.29 -10.58
CA TYR A 190 -21.22 4.88 -10.87
C TYR A 190 -20.86 5.06 -12.34
N ARG A 191 -19.65 5.57 -12.59
CA ARG A 191 -19.09 5.71 -13.93
C ARG A 191 -17.61 5.38 -13.93
N GLU A 192 -17.20 4.84 -15.07
CA GLU A 192 -15.82 4.56 -15.41
C GLU A 192 -15.29 5.65 -16.35
N PHE A 193 -14.22 6.31 -15.93
CA PHE A 193 -13.54 7.33 -16.72
C PHE A 193 -12.17 6.81 -17.10
N ARG A 194 -11.93 6.63 -18.39
CA ARG A 194 -10.59 6.24 -18.82
C ARG A 194 -9.63 7.41 -18.64
N VAL A 195 -8.52 7.16 -17.96
CA VAL A 195 -7.59 8.22 -17.60
C VAL A 195 -6.93 8.83 -18.84
N ASP A 196 -6.74 8.05 -19.91
CA ASP A 196 -6.22 8.54 -21.19
C ASP A 196 -7.13 9.56 -21.90
N ARG A 197 -8.40 9.68 -21.49
CA ARG A 197 -9.40 10.62 -22.04
C ARG A 197 -9.71 11.81 -21.12
N ILE A 198 -9.09 11.86 -19.95
CA ILE A 198 -9.20 13.01 -19.05
C ILE A 198 -8.25 14.10 -19.54
N GLN A 199 -8.81 15.25 -19.91
CA GLN A 199 -8.03 16.39 -20.41
C GLN A 199 -7.39 17.16 -19.26
N SER A 200 -8.13 17.32 -18.16
CA SER A 200 -7.68 17.90 -16.90
C SER A 200 -8.55 17.41 -15.74
N ALA A 201 -7.96 17.40 -14.55
CA ALA A 201 -8.65 17.16 -13.29
C ALA A 201 -8.29 18.27 -12.31
N CYS A 202 -9.26 18.73 -11.52
CA CYS A 202 -9.05 19.68 -10.43
C CYS A 202 -9.60 19.09 -9.14
N THR A 203 -8.77 19.05 -8.10
CA THR A 203 -9.18 18.63 -6.75
C THR A 203 -10.00 19.73 -6.12
N LEU A 204 -11.19 19.39 -5.65
CA LEU A 204 -12.08 20.30 -4.94
C LEU A 204 -11.87 20.17 -3.44
N ASP A 205 -12.08 21.26 -2.70
CA ASP A 205 -12.09 21.25 -1.23
C ASP A 205 -13.46 20.78 -0.70
N VAL A 206 -13.96 19.70 -1.29
CA VAL A 206 -15.22 19.04 -0.95
C VAL A 206 -14.91 17.58 -0.70
N TYR A 207 -15.14 17.13 0.53
CA TYR A 207 -14.88 15.76 0.92
C TYR A 207 -16.12 14.90 0.73
N PHE A 208 -15.92 13.64 0.38
CA PHE A 208 -16.98 12.64 0.37
C PHE A 208 -16.66 11.51 1.34
N GLU A 209 -17.69 10.88 1.88
CA GLU A 209 -17.51 9.68 2.72
C GLU A 209 -17.98 8.45 1.94
N PRO A 210 -17.10 7.49 1.66
CA PRO A 210 -17.51 6.19 1.15
C PRO A 210 -18.35 5.49 2.21
N HIS A 211 -19.55 5.03 1.84
CA HIS A 211 -20.38 4.16 2.68
C HIS A 211 -20.59 2.82 1.97
N SER A 212 -21.20 1.84 2.65
CA SER A 212 -21.36 0.46 2.18
C SER A 212 -22.01 0.32 0.80
N GLU A 213 -22.82 1.30 0.39
CA GLU A 213 -23.54 1.32 -0.90
C GLU A 213 -22.89 2.28 -1.92
N LYS A 214 -21.84 3.01 -1.52
CA LYS A 214 -21.09 3.95 -2.36
C LYS A 214 -19.59 3.83 -2.10
N SER A 215 -19.02 2.71 -2.54
CA SER A 215 -17.59 2.41 -2.44
C SER A 215 -17.08 1.68 -3.68
N LEU A 216 -15.75 1.57 -3.81
CA LEU A 216 -15.14 0.72 -4.86
C LEU A 216 -15.51 -0.75 -4.66
N SER A 217 -15.52 -1.24 -3.41
CA SER A 217 -15.88 -2.65 -3.13
C SER A 217 -17.32 -2.96 -3.53
N HIS A 218 -18.24 -2.03 -3.26
CA HIS A 218 -19.63 -2.15 -3.71
C HIS A 218 -19.72 -2.15 -5.24
N TYR A 219 -19.00 -1.26 -5.92
CA TYR A 219 -18.92 -1.25 -7.38
C TYR A 219 -18.45 -2.59 -7.96
N VAL A 220 -17.35 -3.12 -7.43
CA VAL A 220 -16.80 -4.41 -7.86
C VAL A 220 -17.82 -5.53 -7.66
N ALA A 221 -18.52 -5.56 -6.52
CA ALA A 221 -19.56 -6.55 -6.25
C ALA A 221 -20.72 -6.47 -7.28
N LEU A 222 -21.19 -5.27 -7.62
CA LEU A 222 -22.24 -5.06 -8.63
C LEU A 222 -21.80 -5.58 -10.01
N VAL A 223 -20.57 -5.27 -10.42
CA VAL A 223 -20.04 -5.68 -11.72
C VAL A 223 -19.83 -7.19 -11.76
N THR A 224 -19.25 -7.80 -10.72
CA THR A 224 -19.08 -9.25 -10.62
C THR A 224 -20.42 -9.98 -10.70
N ALA A 225 -21.45 -9.52 -9.97
CA ALA A 225 -22.79 -10.11 -10.03
C ALA A 225 -23.40 -10.01 -11.45
N LYS A 226 -23.21 -8.88 -12.13
CA LYS A 226 -23.67 -8.68 -13.51
C LYS A 226 -23.04 -9.68 -14.48
N TYR A 227 -21.73 -9.90 -14.39
CA TYR A 227 -21.03 -10.84 -15.28
C TYR A 227 -21.27 -12.31 -14.93
N ALA A 228 -21.40 -12.66 -13.64
CA ALA A 228 -21.75 -14.02 -13.21
C ALA A 228 -23.12 -14.47 -13.74
N ASN A 229 -24.10 -13.56 -13.80
CA ASN A 229 -25.41 -13.84 -14.38
C ASN A 229 -25.40 -13.99 -15.91
N CYS A 230 -24.41 -13.41 -16.60
CA CYS A 230 -24.22 -13.63 -18.04
C CYS A 230 -23.60 -15.00 -18.34
N SER A 231 -22.74 -15.52 -17.45
CA SER A 231 -22.08 -16.83 -17.62
C SER A 231 -22.98 -18.03 -17.34
N ASN A 232 -24.09 -17.85 -16.61
CA ASN A 232 -25.05 -18.92 -16.29
C ASN A 232 -26.21 -19.03 -17.29
N ASN A 233 -26.19 -18.23 -18.38
CA ASN A 233 -27.23 -18.20 -19.41
C ASN A 233 -26.73 -18.73 -20.78
N GLU A 234 -25.57 -19.39 -20.81
CA GLU A 234 -25.06 -20.21 -21.93
C GLU A 234 -25.09 -21.69 -21.55
#